data_AF-A0A315E686-F1
#
_entry.id   AF-A0A315E686-F1
#
_cell.length_a   1.000
_cell.length_b   1.000
_cell.length_c   1.000
_cell.angle_alpha   90.00
_cell.angle_beta   90.00
_cell.angle_gamma   90.00
#
_symmetry.space_group_name_H-M   'P 1'
#
loop_
_entity.id
_entity.type
_entity.pdbx_description
1 polymer ?
#
loop_
_entity_poly.entity_id
_entity_poly.type
_entity_poly.pdbx_seq_one_letter_code
_entity_poly.pdbx_strand_id
1 'polypeptide(L)'
;MKTVRSLLHGEIIRAVTFVGIGFLALFLFFDLVDELQNLSRLASQGYKLQHALFYVALKIPAHVYELFPISVLIGCIFVMARLAQSSEFTILRTGGLGPLKALGSLMQLGLVFVALTFLIGDYAAPWAERQGVLLKSRFQGNLTVGQTGAWLKERQGQRHFAVNVRSFDGISRMENIRIHEFNEAGQLLAITTAPLGEVGTGTWQLQQVEQKSIRVETSQNALQYTAAKHANMAWSTEISADMVAAAVLSPDRMQTWELFKYMRHLASNQQNAQRYEIEFWRKVFYPLSCLVMLVMALPFAYLHFRSGQIAGHVFGGVLAGISFALLNNLFSFVGNLQNWQPWLTAAAPALLYSAISLLGFWWMVLRQ
;
A
#
# COMPACT_ATOMS: atom_id res chain seq x y z
N MET A 1 -15.90 -36.38 1.33
CA MET A 1 -15.58 -34.95 1.58
C MET A 1 -14.65 -34.31 0.55
N LYS A 2 -13.61 -35.01 0.02
CA LYS A 2 -12.70 -34.41 -0.98
C LYS A 2 -13.43 -33.85 -2.22
N THR A 3 -14.42 -34.56 -2.73
CA THR A 3 -15.22 -34.17 -3.90
C THR A 3 -16.04 -32.90 -3.64
N VAL A 4 -16.76 -32.83 -2.52
CA VAL A 4 -17.54 -31.64 -2.10
C VAL A 4 -16.63 -30.42 -1.93
N ARG A 5 -15.47 -30.60 -1.30
CA ARG A 5 -14.48 -29.53 -1.14
C ARG A 5 -13.98 -29.02 -2.49
N SER A 6 -13.62 -29.93 -3.41
CA SER A 6 -13.16 -29.56 -4.75
C SER A 6 -14.22 -28.83 -5.55
N LEU A 7 -15.50 -29.23 -5.43
CA LEU A 7 -16.61 -28.56 -6.11
C LEU A 7 -16.79 -27.15 -5.56
N LEU A 8 -16.95 -26.99 -4.23
CA LEU A 8 -17.12 -25.69 -3.60
C LEU A 8 -15.95 -24.73 -3.88
N HIS A 9 -14.71 -25.21 -3.73
CA HIS A 9 -13.53 -24.40 -4.02
C HIS A 9 -13.47 -23.99 -5.49
N GLY A 10 -13.74 -24.91 -6.42
CA GLY A 10 -13.74 -24.63 -7.85
C GLY A 10 -14.79 -23.60 -8.27
N GLU A 11 -16.00 -23.69 -7.73
CA GLU A 11 -17.06 -22.70 -8.01
C GLU A 11 -16.73 -21.32 -7.42
N ILE A 12 -16.25 -21.27 -6.17
CA ILE A 12 -15.87 -20.00 -5.53
C ILE A 12 -14.74 -19.33 -6.30
N ILE A 13 -13.67 -20.05 -6.64
CA ILE A 13 -12.55 -19.47 -7.40
C ILE A 13 -13.04 -18.90 -8.73
N ARG A 14 -13.86 -19.65 -9.50
CA ARG A 14 -14.40 -19.17 -10.77
C ARG A 14 -15.24 -17.90 -10.60
N ALA A 15 -16.11 -17.85 -9.60
CA ALA A 15 -16.94 -16.68 -9.33
C ALA A 15 -16.10 -15.48 -8.88
N VAL A 16 -15.13 -15.68 -7.99
CA VAL A 16 -14.21 -14.63 -7.52
C VAL A 16 -13.37 -14.09 -8.67
N THR A 17 -12.83 -14.96 -9.53
CA THR A 17 -12.08 -14.53 -10.73
C THR A 17 -12.97 -13.75 -11.70
N PHE A 18 -14.21 -14.21 -11.94
CA PHE A 18 -15.15 -13.52 -12.82
C PHE A 18 -15.48 -12.12 -12.32
N VAL A 19 -15.83 -12.01 -11.03
CA VAL A 19 -16.11 -10.72 -10.38
C VAL A 19 -14.87 -9.83 -10.38
N GLY A 20 -13.71 -10.39 -10.07
CA GLY A 20 -12.44 -9.67 -10.06
C GLY A 20 -12.07 -9.10 -11.44
N ILE A 21 -12.26 -9.86 -12.52
CA ILE A 21 -12.05 -9.38 -13.89
C ILE A 21 -13.02 -8.24 -14.21
N GLY A 22 -14.28 -8.35 -13.80
CA GLY A 22 -15.28 -7.29 -14.01
C GLY A 22 -14.90 -5.97 -13.33
N PHE A 23 -14.52 -6.02 -12.06
CA PHE A 23 -14.04 -4.84 -11.34
C PHE A 23 -12.74 -4.30 -11.92
N LEU A 24 -11.79 -5.18 -12.25
CA LEU A 24 -10.52 -4.78 -12.86
C LEU A 24 -10.76 -4.04 -14.19
N ALA A 25 -11.63 -4.56 -15.06
CA ALA A 25 -11.96 -3.90 -16.33
C ALA A 25 -12.55 -2.50 -16.11
N LEU A 26 -13.43 -2.33 -15.12
CA LEU A 26 -14.01 -1.04 -14.78
C LEU A 26 -12.96 -0.04 -14.26
N PHE A 27 -12.08 -0.47 -13.36
CA PHE A 27 -11.03 0.39 -12.80
C PHE A 27 -9.98 0.76 -13.86
N LEU A 28 -9.58 -0.19 -14.70
CA LEU A 28 -8.67 0.09 -15.81
C LEU A 28 -9.29 1.05 -16.84
N PHE A 29 -10.60 0.99 -17.05
CA PHE A 29 -11.30 1.96 -17.88
C PHE A 29 -11.20 3.38 -17.29
N PHE A 30 -11.47 3.54 -15.99
CA PHE A 30 -11.33 4.85 -15.33
C PHE A 30 -9.89 5.35 -15.37
N ASP A 31 -8.90 4.50 -15.08
CA ASP A 31 -7.49 4.86 -15.19
C ASP A 31 -7.10 5.30 -16.60
N LEU A 32 -7.63 4.63 -17.62
CA LEU A 32 -7.38 5.00 -19.00
C LEU A 32 -7.98 6.37 -19.33
N VAL A 33 -9.20 6.65 -18.88
CA VAL A 33 -9.84 7.96 -19.04
C VAL A 33 -9.01 9.05 -18.38
N ASP A 34 -8.53 8.83 -17.16
CA ASP A 34 -7.66 9.76 -16.45
C ASP A 34 -6.32 9.95 -17.18
N GLU A 35 -5.72 8.87 -17.70
CA GLU A 35 -4.43 8.95 -18.38
C GLU A 35 -4.53 9.61 -19.77
N LEU A 36 -5.68 9.52 -20.44
CA LEU A 36 -5.94 10.26 -21.68
C LEU A 36 -5.93 11.78 -21.46
N GLN A 37 -6.35 12.25 -20.28
CA GLN A 37 -6.23 13.66 -19.91
C GLN A 37 -4.77 14.07 -19.67
N ASN A 38 -3.94 13.18 -19.12
CA ASN A 38 -2.51 13.42 -18.99
C ASN A 38 -1.81 13.43 -20.36
N LEU A 39 -2.25 12.58 -21.29
CA LEU A 39 -1.70 12.51 -22.63
C LEU A 39 -1.83 13.82 -23.40
N SER A 40 -2.96 14.51 -23.30
CA SER A 40 -3.12 15.82 -23.94
C SER A 40 -2.19 16.89 -23.33
N ARG A 41 -1.93 16.83 -22.02
CA ARG A 41 -1.04 17.78 -21.31
C ARG A 41 0.44 17.54 -21.59
N LEU A 42 0.86 16.28 -21.65
CA LEU A 42 2.27 15.87 -21.76
C LEU A 42 2.68 15.53 -23.21
N ALA A 43 1.80 15.74 -24.19
CA ALA A 43 2.09 15.48 -25.61
C ALA A 43 3.34 16.25 -26.08
N SER A 44 3.53 17.47 -25.60
CA SER A 44 4.70 18.32 -25.91
C SER A 44 6.03 17.75 -25.39
N GLN A 45 5.99 16.87 -24.38
CA GLN A 45 7.14 16.20 -23.79
C GLN A 45 7.40 14.81 -24.41
N GLY A 46 6.67 14.45 -25.46
CA GLY A 46 6.83 13.16 -26.16
C GLY A 46 6.04 12.01 -25.51
N TYR A 47 5.12 12.28 -24.59
CA TYR A 47 4.24 11.26 -24.01
C TYR A 47 3.19 10.80 -25.04
N LYS A 48 3.17 9.50 -25.32
CA LYS A 48 2.35 8.85 -26.37
C LYS A 48 1.37 7.86 -25.76
N LEU A 49 0.34 7.48 -26.52
CA LEU A 49 -0.70 6.54 -26.09
C LEU A 49 -0.15 5.19 -25.62
N GLN A 50 0.92 4.70 -26.25
CA GLN A 50 1.61 3.49 -25.82
C GLN A 50 2.14 3.57 -24.38
N HIS A 51 2.61 4.75 -23.95
CA HIS A 51 3.12 4.97 -22.60
C HIS A 51 1.98 5.07 -21.58
N ALA A 52 0.85 5.65 -21.98
CA ALA A 52 -0.39 5.63 -21.20
C ALA A 52 -0.89 4.20 -20.97
N LEU A 53 -1.01 3.40 -22.04
CA LEU A 53 -1.45 2.01 -21.93
C LEU A 53 -0.51 1.16 -21.06
N PHE A 54 0.81 1.34 -21.22
CA PHE A 54 1.78 0.63 -20.38
C PHE A 54 1.69 1.07 -18.92
N TYR A 55 1.50 2.37 -18.65
CA TYR A 55 1.29 2.88 -17.29
C TYR A 55 0.01 2.30 -16.65
N VAL A 56 -1.10 2.26 -17.38
CA VAL A 56 -2.36 1.66 -16.90
C VAL A 56 -2.18 0.16 -16.66
N ALA A 57 -1.44 -0.55 -17.51
CA ALA A 57 -1.12 -1.96 -17.29
C ALA A 57 -0.29 -2.19 -16.01
N LEU A 58 0.63 -1.28 -15.67
CA LEU A 58 1.40 -1.33 -14.43
C LEU A 58 0.55 -1.10 -13.17
N LYS A 59 -0.66 -0.54 -13.29
CA LYS A 59 -1.60 -0.42 -12.16
C LYS A 59 -2.37 -1.71 -11.87
N ILE A 60 -2.38 -2.68 -12.80
CA ILE A 60 -3.15 -3.93 -12.64
C ILE A 60 -2.88 -4.64 -11.31
N PRO A 61 -1.61 -4.86 -10.88
CA PRO A 61 -1.36 -5.59 -9.64
C PRO A 61 -1.86 -4.86 -8.40
N ALA A 62 -1.80 -3.53 -8.39
CA ALA A 62 -2.33 -2.71 -7.30
C ALA A 62 -3.86 -2.81 -7.21
N HIS A 63 -4.56 -2.69 -8.35
CA HIS A 63 -6.01 -2.89 -8.40
C HIS A 63 -6.43 -4.30 -8.01
N VAL A 64 -5.70 -5.33 -8.46
CA VAL A 64 -5.98 -6.70 -8.05
C VAL A 64 -5.86 -6.83 -6.54
N TYR A 65 -4.83 -6.25 -5.91
CA TYR A 65 -4.68 -6.25 -4.45
C TYR A 65 -5.86 -5.55 -3.76
N GLU A 66 -6.23 -4.34 -4.19
CA GLU A 66 -7.29 -3.54 -3.57
C GLU A 66 -8.71 -4.13 -3.75
N LEU A 67 -8.96 -4.80 -4.87
CA LEU A 67 -10.27 -5.32 -5.23
C LEU A 67 -10.44 -6.79 -4.78
N PHE A 68 -9.37 -7.45 -4.35
CA PHE A 68 -9.39 -8.88 -4.05
C PHE A 68 -10.39 -9.26 -2.95
N PRO A 69 -10.36 -8.65 -1.74
CA PRO A 69 -11.27 -9.06 -0.66
C PRO A 69 -12.74 -8.83 -1.02
N ILE A 70 -13.04 -7.75 -1.74
CA ILE A 70 -14.39 -7.43 -2.21
C ILE A 70 -14.85 -8.46 -3.24
N SER A 71 -13.97 -8.84 -4.17
CA SER A 71 -14.25 -9.88 -5.16
C SER A 71 -14.48 -11.25 -4.50
N VAL A 72 -13.71 -11.56 -3.44
CA VAL A 72 -13.89 -12.77 -2.62
C VAL A 72 -15.27 -12.79 -1.95
N LEU A 73 -15.68 -11.67 -1.33
CA LEU A 73 -17.00 -11.55 -0.70
C LEU A 73 -18.13 -11.81 -1.71
N ILE A 74 -18.14 -11.04 -2.80
CA ILE A 74 -19.23 -11.06 -3.78
C ILE A 74 -19.27 -12.41 -4.51
N GLY A 75 -18.11 -12.93 -4.92
CA GLY A 75 -18.02 -14.23 -5.58
C GLY A 75 -18.49 -15.37 -4.67
N CYS A 76 -18.13 -15.33 -3.38
CA CYS A 76 -18.60 -16.33 -2.43
C CYS A 76 -20.10 -16.21 -2.15
N ILE A 77 -20.63 -14.99 -1.96
CA ILE A 77 -22.08 -14.77 -1.79
C ILE A 77 -22.85 -15.29 -3.00
N PHE A 78 -22.37 -15.00 -4.21
CA PHE A 78 -23.00 -15.48 -5.44
C PHE A 78 -23.08 -17.01 -5.48
N VAL A 79 -21.99 -17.71 -5.18
CA VAL A 79 -21.95 -19.18 -5.15
C VAL A 79 -22.84 -19.72 -4.05
N MET A 80 -22.76 -19.18 -2.83
CA MET A 80 -23.58 -19.62 -1.70
C MET A 80 -25.08 -19.42 -1.96
N ALA A 81 -25.46 -18.26 -2.52
CA ALA A 81 -26.83 -17.96 -2.87
C ALA A 81 -27.36 -18.88 -3.98
N ARG A 82 -26.53 -19.15 -5.01
CA ARG A 82 -26.87 -20.08 -6.09
C ARG A 82 -27.09 -21.50 -5.55
N LEU A 83 -26.18 -22.02 -4.73
CA LEU A 83 -26.28 -23.36 -4.15
C LEU A 83 -27.47 -23.51 -3.19
N ALA A 84 -27.82 -22.44 -2.48
CA ALA A 84 -29.02 -22.41 -1.65
C ALA A 84 -30.30 -22.41 -2.49
N GLN A 85 -30.33 -21.65 -3.61
CA GLN A 85 -31.47 -21.60 -4.51
C GLN A 85 -31.71 -22.93 -5.23
N SER A 86 -30.66 -23.63 -5.67
CA SER A 86 -30.77 -24.97 -6.28
C SER A 86 -30.97 -26.08 -5.25
N SER A 87 -31.09 -25.74 -3.96
CA SER A 87 -31.16 -26.69 -2.84
C SER A 87 -29.94 -27.62 -2.72
N GLU A 88 -28.87 -27.40 -3.48
CA GLU A 88 -27.63 -28.17 -3.42
C GLU A 88 -26.95 -28.03 -2.05
N PHE A 89 -26.93 -26.83 -1.48
CA PHE A 89 -26.36 -26.62 -0.15
C PHE A 89 -27.14 -27.38 0.94
N THR A 90 -28.47 -27.41 0.83
CA THR A 90 -29.34 -28.18 1.74
C THR A 90 -29.05 -29.68 1.64
N ILE A 91 -28.86 -30.22 0.43
CA ILE A 91 -28.50 -31.62 0.19
C ILE A 91 -27.11 -31.94 0.77
N LEU A 92 -26.13 -31.04 0.60
CA LEU A 92 -24.80 -31.21 1.18
C LEU A 92 -24.87 -31.25 2.71
N ARG A 93 -25.73 -30.42 3.31
CA ARG A 93 -25.95 -30.38 4.77
C ARG A 93 -26.54 -31.68 5.29
N THR A 94 -27.59 -32.19 4.65
CA THR A 94 -28.21 -33.47 5.03
C THR A 94 -27.28 -34.67 4.78
N GLY A 95 -26.37 -34.55 3.81
CA GLY A 95 -25.30 -35.51 3.51
C GLY A 95 -24.09 -35.47 4.48
N GLY A 96 -24.16 -34.71 5.58
CA GLY A 96 -23.15 -34.70 6.65
C GLY A 96 -22.15 -33.53 6.62
N LEU A 97 -22.37 -32.52 5.76
CA LEU A 97 -21.65 -31.25 5.82
C LEU A 97 -22.23 -30.38 6.94
N GLY A 98 -21.77 -30.60 8.17
CA GLY A 98 -22.13 -29.77 9.31
C GLY A 98 -21.62 -28.31 9.17
N PRO A 99 -22.22 -27.34 9.87
CA PRO A 99 -21.86 -25.93 9.74
C PRO A 99 -20.39 -25.61 10.02
N LEU A 100 -19.82 -26.22 11.07
CA LEU A 100 -18.40 -26.10 11.43
C LEU A 100 -17.47 -26.68 10.35
N LYS A 101 -17.89 -27.77 9.68
CA LYS A 101 -17.11 -28.37 8.58
C LYS A 101 -17.14 -27.48 7.33
N ALA A 102 -18.29 -26.86 7.04
CA ALA A 102 -18.40 -25.88 5.96
C ALA A 102 -17.51 -24.66 6.22
N LEU A 103 -17.57 -24.10 7.44
CA LEU A 103 -16.71 -22.99 7.86
C LEU A 103 -15.23 -23.35 7.74
N GLY A 104 -14.80 -24.51 8.27
CA GLY A 104 -13.41 -24.98 8.15
C GLY A 104 -12.95 -25.15 6.70
N SER A 105 -13.82 -25.63 5.82
CA SER A 105 -13.54 -25.76 4.39
C SER A 105 -13.34 -24.40 3.70
N LEU A 106 -14.11 -23.38 4.10
CA LEU A 106 -13.95 -22.02 3.60
C LEU A 106 -12.70 -21.34 4.17
N MET A 107 -12.36 -21.57 5.44
CA MET A 107 -11.12 -21.07 6.03
C MET A 107 -9.89 -21.65 5.34
N GLN A 108 -9.91 -22.93 4.95
CA GLN A 108 -8.83 -23.52 4.15
C GLN A 108 -8.65 -22.81 2.79
N LEU A 109 -9.74 -22.46 2.11
CA LEU A 109 -9.68 -21.68 0.87
C LEU A 109 -9.22 -20.24 1.12
N GLY A 110 -9.71 -19.63 2.19
CA GLY A 110 -9.37 -18.28 2.56
C GLY A 110 -7.89 -18.11 2.87
N LEU A 111 -7.22 -19.10 3.46
CA LEU A 111 -5.77 -19.11 3.63
C LEU A 111 -5.02 -19.02 2.29
N VAL A 112 -5.53 -19.68 1.24
CA VAL A 112 -4.95 -19.57 -0.11
C VAL A 112 -5.13 -18.15 -0.65
N PHE A 113 -6.31 -17.54 -0.46
CA PHE A 113 -6.56 -16.15 -0.85
C PHE A 113 -5.72 -15.15 -0.05
N VAL A 114 -5.51 -15.36 1.24
CA VAL A 114 -4.63 -14.54 2.10
C VAL A 114 -3.20 -14.59 1.55
N ALA A 115 -2.68 -15.79 1.29
CA ALA A 115 -1.32 -15.96 0.76
C ALA A 115 -1.16 -15.28 -0.61
N LEU A 116 -2.13 -15.46 -1.50
CA LEU A 116 -2.12 -14.82 -2.82
C LEU A 116 -2.16 -13.29 -2.72
N THR A 117 -3.05 -12.74 -1.88
CA THR A 117 -3.19 -11.29 -1.66
C THR A 117 -1.91 -10.71 -1.09
N PHE A 118 -1.29 -11.39 -0.12
CA PHE A 118 -0.02 -10.98 0.46
C PHE A 118 1.10 -10.95 -0.59
N LEU A 119 1.23 -11.99 -1.43
CA LEU A 119 2.24 -12.03 -2.49
C LEU A 119 2.06 -10.91 -3.53
N ILE A 120 0.82 -10.64 -3.94
CA ILE A 120 0.53 -9.56 -4.89
C ILE A 120 0.81 -8.19 -4.26
N GLY A 121 0.38 -7.97 -3.01
CA GLY A 121 0.54 -6.69 -2.32
C GLY A 121 1.95 -6.36 -1.86
N ASP A 122 2.77 -7.37 -1.59
CA ASP A 122 4.14 -7.17 -1.08
C ASP A 122 5.19 -7.18 -2.20
N TYR A 123 4.97 -7.94 -3.29
CA TYR A 123 5.95 -8.06 -4.37
C TYR A 123 5.47 -7.41 -5.67
N ALA A 124 4.32 -7.82 -6.19
CA ALA A 124 3.87 -7.44 -7.54
C ALA A 124 3.44 -5.97 -7.63
N ALA A 125 2.62 -5.50 -6.68
CA ALA A 125 2.11 -4.13 -6.67
C ALA A 125 3.21 -3.08 -6.43
N PRO A 126 4.09 -3.20 -5.41
CA PRO A 126 5.18 -2.25 -5.20
C PRO A 126 6.14 -2.17 -6.39
N TRP A 127 6.45 -3.32 -7.00
CA TRP A 127 7.30 -3.36 -8.18
C TRP A 127 6.66 -2.62 -9.36
N ALA A 128 5.39 -2.90 -9.66
CA ALA A 128 4.70 -2.32 -10.81
C ALA A 128 4.47 -0.81 -10.63
N GLU A 129 4.12 -0.36 -9.42
CA GLU A 129 3.99 1.07 -9.12
C GLU A 129 5.31 1.83 -9.27
N ARG A 130 6.44 1.25 -8.81
CA ARG A 130 7.76 1.85 -9.03
C ARG A 130 8.05 2.04 -10.51
N GLN A 131 7.81 1.02 -11.33
CA GLN A 131 7.97 1.13 -12.79
C GLN A 131 7.06 2.21 -13.38
N GLY A 132 5.84 2.37 -12.85
CA GLY A 132 4.92 3.42 -13.28
C GLY A 132 5.44 4.82 -13.00
N VAL A 133 6.01 5.04 -11.81
CA VAL A 133 6.65 6.31 -11.42
C VAL A 133 7.87 6.60 -12.31
N LEU A 134 8.73 5.61 -12.52
CA LEU A 134 9.91 5.74 -13.38
C LEU A 134 9.54 6.08 -14.81
N LEU A 135 8.48 5.46 -15.35
CA LEU A 135 7.99 5.77 -16.68
C LEU A 135 7.53 7.23 -16.77
N LYS A 136 6.71 7.70 -15.82
CA LYS A 136 6.21 9.09 -15.82
C LYS A 136 7.34 10.12 -15.62
N SER A 137 8.33 9.81 -14.79
CA SER A 137 9.49 10.67 -14.55
C SER A 137 10.24 11.06 -15.83
N ARG A 138 10.30 10.16 -16.81
CA ARG A 138 11.02 10.42 -18.07
C ARG A 138 10.35 11.48 -18.95
N PHE A 139 9.04 11.65 -18.79
CA PHE A 139 8.25 12.56 -19.62
C PHE A 139 7.89 13.84 -18.88
N GLN A 140 7.53 13.77 -17.59
CA GLN A 140 7.16 14.95 -16.81
C GLN A 140 8.33 15.89 -16.48
N GLY A 141 9.57 15.42 -16.58
CA GLY A 141 10.71 16.08 -15.94
C GLY A 141 10.65 15.92 -14.42
N ASN A 142 11.75 16.28 -13.73
CA ASN A 142 12.06 16.03 -12.32
C ASN A 142 10.87 15.63 -11.43
N LEU A 143 10.95 14.43 -10.84
CA LEU A 143 10.04 13.91 -9.81
C LEU A 143 10.03 14.81 -8.57
N THR A 144 9.32 15.93 -8.62
CA THR A 144 8.97 16.69 -7.42
C THR A 144 7.86 15.94 -6.68
N VAL A 145 8.23 15.22 -5.62
CA VAL A 145 7.28 14.68 -4.66
C VAL A 145 7.01 15.75 -3.63
N GLY A 146 5.81 16.37 -3.73
CA GLY A 146 5.50 17.60 -3.03
C GLY A 146 6.27 18.80 -3.59
N GLN A 147 5.78 20.00 -3.36
CA GLN A 147 6.40 21.24 -3.87
C GLN A 147 7.85 21.47 -3.36
N THR A 148 8.39 20.59 -2.49
CA THR A 148 9.65 20.78 -1.75
C THR A 148 10.63 19.60 -1.76
N GLY A 149 10.32 18.44 -2.36
CA GLY A 149 11.23 17.27 -2.38
C GLY A 149 11.27 16.48 -1.06
N ALA A 150 12.04 15.38 -1.03
CA ALA A 150 12.17 14.51 0.14
C ALA A 150 13.12 15.12 1.17
N TRP A 151 12.65 15.25 2.41
CA TRP A 151 13.47 15.69 3.55
C TRP A 151 13.80 14.50 4.43
N LEU A 152 15.09 14.21 4.57
CA LEU A 152 15.64 13.17 5.44
C LEU A 152 16.44 13.86 6.54
N LYS A 153 16.38 13.32 7.76
CA LYS A 153 17.21 13.80 8.87
C LYS A 153 18.08 12.65 9.35
N GLU A 154 19.35 12.94 9.55
CA GLU A 154 20.34 11.98 10.04
C GLU A 154 21.09 12.59 11.23
N ARG A 155 21.49 11.74 12.18
CA ARG A 155 22.33 12.14 13.30
C ARG A 155 23.61 11.33 13.25
N GLN A 156 24.75 12.01 13.16
CA GLN A 156 26.07 11.39 13.26
C GLN A 156 26.82 12.02 14.43
N GLY A 157 26.90 11.27 15.54
CA GLY A 157 27.49 11.77 16.79
C GLY A 157 26.79 13.04 17.32
N GLN A 158 27.55 14.13 17.42
CA GLN A 158 27.10 15.45 17.91
C GLN A 158 26.56 16.38 16.81
N ARG A 159 26.45 15.91 15.56
CA ARG A 159 25.96 16.69 14.43
C ARG A 159 24.62 16.17 13.94
N HIS A 160 23.75 17.11 13.58
CA HIS A 160 22.46 16.81 12.95
C HIS A 160 22.50 17.27 11.49
N PHE A 161 22.10 16.40 10.58
CA PHE A 161 22.03 16.69 9.16
C PHE A 161 20.56 16.66 8.72
N ALA A 162 20.12 17.69 8.00
CA ALA A 162 18.85 17.68 7.28
C ALA A 162 19.14 17.73 5.78
N VAL A 163 18.82 16.64 5.10
CA VAL A 163 19.06 16.43 3.68
C VAL A 163 17.76 16.62 2.93
N ASN A 164 17.75 17.52 1.95
CA ASN A 164 16.69 17.67 0.98
C ASN A 164 17.13 17.10 -0.36
N VAL A 165 16.33 16.21 -0.92
CA VAL A 165 16.55 15.60 -2.25
C VAL A 165 15.34 15.94 -3.10
N ARG A 166 15.53 16.72 -4.17
CA ARG A 166 14.41 17.19 -4.99
C ARG A 166 13.89 16.11 -5.93
N SER A 167 14.78 15.38 -6.60
CA SER A 167 14.42 14.28 -7.49
C SER A 167 15.38 13.11 -7.30
N PHE A 168 14.84 11.90 -7.42
CA PHE A 168 15.58 10.64 -7.35
C PHE A 168 15.13 9.73 -8.49
N ASP A 169 16.08 9.15 -9.22
CA ASP A 169 15.82 8.28 -10.37
C ASP A 169 15.34 6.86 -9.98
N GLY A 170 15.21 6.58 -8.68
CA GLY A 170 14.78 5.29 -8.14
C GLY A 170 15.86 4.21 -8.08
N ILE A 171 17.07 4.48 -8.57
CA ILE A 171 18.16 3.49 -8.70
C ILE A 171 19.40 3.96 -7.94
N SER A 172 19.96 5.10 -8.31
CA SER A 172 21.22 5.58 -7.72
C SER A 172 21.46 7.07 -7.89
N ARG A 173 20.77 7.75 -8.82
CA ARG A 173 21.00 9.17 -9.11
C ARG A 173 20.00 10.05 -8.40
N MET A 174 20.53 10.98 -7.63
CA MET A 174 19.82 12.08 -7.03
C MET A 174 20.14 13.38 -7.74
N GLU A 175 19.17 14.28 -7.75
CA GLU A 175 19.30 15.61 -8.32
C GLU A 175 18.86 16.68 -7.32
N ASN A 176 19.59 17.80 -7.37
CA ASN A 176 19.40 18.98 -6.52
C ASN A 176 19.32 18.64 -5.03
N ILE A 177 20.43 18.12 -4.51
CA ILE A 177 20.62 17.74 -3.13
C ILE A 177 21.04 18.98 -2.33
N ARG A 178 20.42 19.18 -1.17
CA ARG A 178 20.85 20.20 -0.19
C ARG A 178 21.01 19.56 1.17
N ILE A 179 22.18 19.68 1.77
CA ILE A 179 22.50 19.12 3.08
C ILE A 179 22.72 20.29 4.02
N HIS A 180 21.89 20.37 5.05
CA HIS A 180 22.00 21.35 6.12
C HIS A 180 22.62 20.67 7.34
N GLU A 181 23.76 21.16 7.79
CA GLU A 181 24.48 20.65 8.94
C GLU A 181 24.23 21.55 10.15
N PHE A 182 23.84 20.96 11.28
CA PHE A 182 23.57 21.63 12.54
C PHE A 182 24.39 21.03 13.68
N ASN A 183 24.71 21.84 14.69
CA ASN A 183 25.28 21.37 15.96
C ASN A 183 24.20 20.87 16.93
N GLU A 184 24.60 20.30 18.06
CA GLU A 184 23.70 19.81 19.12
C GLU A 184 22.80 20.91 19.71
N ALA A 185 23.22 22.18 19.64
CA ALA A 185 22.44 23.35 20.05
C ALA A 185 21.45 23.84 18.97
N GLY A 186 21.37 23.17 17.80
CA GLY A 186 20.47 23.52 16.69
C GLY A 186 20.95 24.67 15.80
N GLN A 187 22.20 25.14 15.95
CA GLN A 187 22.78 26.18 15.11
C GLN A 187 23.30 25.59 13.80
N LEU A 188 23.04 26.27 12.70
CA LEU A 188 23.47 25.88 11.36
C LEU A 188 24.98 26.12 11.19
N LEU A 189 25.72 25.05 10.93
CA LEU A 189 27.16 25.06 10.69
C LEU A 189 27.52 25.17 9.21
N ALA A 190 26.80 24.44 8.34
CA ALA A 190 27.07 24.44 6.91
C ALA A 190 25.84 24.11 6.07
N ILE A 191 25.81 24.63 4.85
CA ILE A 191 24.88 24.21 3.79
C ILE A 191 25.71 23.71 2.61
N THR A 192 25.50 22.47 2.22
CA THR A 192 26.14 21.83 1.08
C THR A 192 25.09 21.63 -0.01
N THR A 193 25.29 22.20 -1.19
CA THR A 193 24.38 22.04 -2.34
C THR A 193 25.08 21.29 -3.44
N ALA A 194 24.43 20.29 -4.03
CA ALA A 194 24.94 19.51 -5.14
C ALA A 194 23.85 19.31 -6.20
N PRO A 195 24.08 19.66 -7.48
CA PRO A 195 23.11 19.43 -8.54
C PRO A 195 22.90 17.95 -8.86
N LEU A 196 23.95 17.12 -8.73
CA LEU A 196 23.88 15.67 -8.94
C LEU A 196 24.58 14.93 -7.80
N GLY A 197 24.06 13.75 -7.44
CA GLY A 197 24.74 12.82 -6.55
C GLY A 197 24.41 11.37 -6.87
N GLU A 198 25.39 10.49 -6.71
CA GLU A 198 25.22 9.04 -6.85
C GLU A 198 25.29 8.36 -5.48
N VAL A 199 24.31 7.49 -5.19
CA VAL A 199 24.30 6.69 -3.96
C VAL A 199 25.24 5.51 -4.09
N GLY A 200 26.29 5.49 -3.29
CA GLY A 200 27.11 4.31 -3.04
C GLY A 200 26.71 3.59 -1.75
N THR A 201 27.35 2.46 -1.49
CA THR A 201 27.21 1.72 -0.22
C THR A 201 27.91 2.48 0.91
N GLY A 202 27.14 3.22 1.71
CA GLY A 202 27.61 3.96 2.89
C GLY A 202 28.28 5.32 2.60
N THR A 203 28.43 5.69 1.33
CA THR A 203 28.93 7.02 0.92
C THR A 203 28.16 7.52 -0.29
N TRP A 204 27.78 8.80 -0.29
CA TRP A 204 27.20 9.48 -1.43
C TRP A 204 28.29 10.23 -2.17
N GLN A 205 28.38 10.02 -3.49
CA GLN A 205 29.30 10.73 -4.37
C GLN A 205 28.56 11.94 -4.93
N LEU A 206 28.78 13.11 -4.34
CA LEU A 206 28.17 14.37 -4.75
C LEU A 206 29.03 15.03 -5.83
N GLN A 207 28.43 15.50 -6.92
CA GLN A 207 29.10 16.17 -8.02
C GLN A 207 28.76 17.67 -8.03
N GLN A 208 29.75 18.50 -8.37
CA GLN A 208 29.66 19.97 -8.44
C GLN A 208 29.14 20.59 -7.14
N VAL A 209 29.80 20.26 -6.04
CA VAL A 209 29.38 20.63 -4.70
C VAL A 209 29.77 22.08 -4.38
N GLU A 210 28.81 22.84 -3.89
CA GLU A 210 29.02 24.15 -3.27
C GLU A 210 28.74 24.02 -1.77
N GLN A 211 29.79 24.12 -0.95
CA GLN A 211 29.69 24.09 0.51
C GLN A 211 29.85 25.50 1.06
N LYS A 212 28.85 25.97 1.81
CA LYS A 212 28.86 27.24 2.52
C LYS A 212 28.92 26.96 4.02
N SER A 213 30.05 27.22 4.65
CA SER A 213 30.23 27.02 6.09
C SER A 213 30.20 28.34 6.85
N ILE A 214 29.59 28.31 8.04
CA ILE A 214 29.51 29.41 8.99
C ILE A 214 30.38 29.02 10.18
N ARG A 215 31.48 29.75 10.40
CA ARG A 215 32.31 29.59 11.60
C ARG A 215 32.16 30.81 12.49
N VAL A 216 31.93 30.58 13.77
CA VAL A 216 31.96 31.63 14.80
C VAL A 216 33.38 31.69 15.33
N GLU A 217 34.09 32.78 15.06
CA GLU A 217 35.44 32.98 15.58
C GLU A 217 35.36 33.44 17.04
N THR A 218 35.85 32.60 17.96
CA THR A 218 35.73 32.77 19.42
C THR A 218 36.37 34.06 19.95
N SER A 219 37.23 34.71 19.15
CA SER A 219 37.99 35.88 19.58
C SER A 219 37.31 37.22 19.31
N GLN A 220 36.32 37.31 18.41
CA GLN A 220 35.69 38.59 18.02
C GLN A 220 34.17 38.52 17.80
N ASN A 221 33.52 37.37 18.03
CA ASN A 221 32.08 37.20 17.81
C ASN A 221 31.63 37.56 16.38
N ALA A 222 32.55 37.46 15.41
CA ALA A 222 32.30 37.71 14.00
C ALA A 222 31.95 36.40 13.29
N LEU A 223 30.92 36.43 12.45
CA LEU A 223 30.51 35.32 11.61
C LEU A 223 31.37 35.32 10.33
N GLN A 224 32.24 34.32 10.17
CA GLN A 224 32.97 34.13 8.93
C GLN A 224 32.20 33.19 8.00
N TYR A 225 31.91 33.67 6.79
CA TYR A 225 31.27 32.90 5.72
C TYR A 225 32.34 32.40 4.74
N THR A 226 32.50 31.09 4.64
CA THR A 226 33.40 30.49 3.63
C THR A 226 32.59 29.71 2.63
N ALA A 227 32.82 29.97 1.34
CA ALA A 227 32.24 29.20 0.24
C ALA A 227 33.34 28.42 -0.47
N ALA A 228 33.26 27.09 -0.42
CA ALA A 228 34.17 26.19 -1.11
C ALA A 228 33.42 25.46 -2.24
N LYS A 229 34.03 25.38 -3.42
CA LYS A 229 33.51 24.61 -4.56
C LYS A 229 34.37 23.38 -4.75
N HIS A 230 33.74 22.22 -4.73
CA HIS A 230 34.39 20.93 -4.95
C HIS A 230 33.81 20.27 -6.19
N ALA A 231 34.67 19.73 -7.06
CA ALA A 231 34.22 19.03 -8.26
C ALA A 231 33.46 17.75 -7.88
N ASN A 232 34.02 16.96 -6.95
CA ASN A 232 33.39 15.79 -6.35
C ASN A 232 33.62 15.80 -4.83
N MET A 233 32.62 15.36 -4.05
CA MET A 233 32.73 15.20 -2.60
C MET A 233 32.07 13.88 -2.19
N ALA A 234 32.82 13.04 -1.47
CA ALA A 234 32.28 11.85 -0.83
C ALA A 234 31.69 12.23 0.52
N TRP A 235 30.37 12.08 0.68
CA TRP A 235 29.68 12.30 1.95
C TRP A 235 29.33 10.96 2.59
N SER A 236 29.89 10.68 3.77
CA SER A 236 29.58 9.45 4.52
C SER A 236 28.21 9.56 5.16
N THR A 237 27.32 8.61 4.88
CA THR A 237 25.94 8.62 5.39
C THR A 237 25.42 7.20 5.51
N GLU A 238 24.60 6.96 6.54
CA GLU A 238 23.85 5.72 6.70
C GLU A 238 22.56 5.70 5.86
N ILE A 239 22.21 6.82 5.21
CA ILE A 239 21.04 6.91 4.34
C ILE A 239 21.30 6.13 3.05
N SER A 240 20.65 4.96 2.94
CA SER A 240 20.72 4.13 1.74
C SER A 240 19.82 4.65 0.60
N ALA A 241 20.09 4.22 -0.64
CA ALA A 241 19.27 4.54 -1.82
C ALA A 241 17.80 4.19 -1.58
N ASP A 242 17.53 3.05 -0.96
CA ASP A 242 16.18 2.60 -0.60
C ASP A 242 15.46 3.57 0.36
N MET A 243 16.20 4.28 1.22
CA MET A 243 15.62 5.26 2.15
C MET A 243 15.28 6.57 1.44
N VAL A 244 16.11 7.01 0.50
CA VAL A 244 15.79 8.17 -0.35
C VAL A 244 14.61 7.83 -1.25
N ALA A 245 14.62 6.64 -1.85
CA ALA A 245 13.50 6.11 -2.62
C ALA A 245 12.23 6.08 -1.75
N ALA A 246 12.33 5.61 -0.50
CA ALA A 246 11.22 5.56 0.44
C ALA A 246 10.74 6.96 0.86
N ALA A 247 11.62 7.93 1.10
CA ALA A 247 11.19 9.29 1.43
C ALA A 247 10.55 10.01 0.23
N VAL A 248 10.90 9.61 -1.00
CA VAL A 248 10.31 10.10 -2.25
C VAL A 248 9.04 9.31 -2.62
N LEU A 249 8.91 8.03 -2.27
CA LEU A 249 7.77 7.19 -2.62
C LEU A 249 6.76 7.16 -1.47
N SER A 250 5.48 7.38 -1.74
CA SER A 250 4.42 7.27 -0.72
C SER A 250 4.52 5.94 0.05
N PRO A 251 4.31 5.93 1.39
CA PRO A 251 4.35 4.72 2.23
C PRO A 251 3.55 3.54 1.68
N ASP A 252 2.46 3.83 0.99
CA ASP A 252 1.56 2.84 0.38
C ASP A 252 2.28 1.93 -0.66
N ARG A 253 3.32 2.46 -1.33
CA ARG A 253 4.05 1.83 -2.44
C ARG A 253 5.28 1.01 -2.03
N MET A 254 5.57 0.95 -0.73
CA MET A 254 6.73 0.24 -0.21
C MET A 254 6.41 -1.22 0.08
N GLN A 255 7.45 -2.06 0.06
CA GLN A 255 7.32 -3.42 0.56
C GLN A 255 7.21 -3.41 2.09
N THR A 256 6.60 -4.45 2.66
CA THR A 256 6.38 -4.57 4.11
C THR A 256 7.71 -4.60 4.87
N TRP A 257 8.73 -5.25 4.31
CA TRP A 257 10.07 -5.28 4.89
C TRP A 257 10.76 -3.91 4.88
N GLU A 258 10.63 -3.17 3.78
CA GLU A 258 11.20 -1.81 3.66
C GLU A 258 10.53 -0.87 4.66
N LEU A 259 9.20 -0.94 4.81
CA LEU A 259 8.44 -0.18 5.81
C LEU A 259 8.95 -0.47 7.23
N PHE A 260 9.19 -1.74 7.55
CA PHE A 260 9.69 -2.13 8.86
C PHE A 260 11.09 -1.57 9.16
N LYS A 261 12.01 -1.66 8.19
CA LYS A 261 13.37 -1.11 8.30
C LYS A 261 13.31 0.41 8.46
N TYR A 262 12.47 1.08 7.67
CA TYR A 262 12.33 2.54 7.68
C TYR A 262 11.71 3.05 8.99
N MET A 263 10.64 2.40 9.47
CA MET A 263 10.02 2.70 10.77
C MET A 263 11.04 2.62 11.92
N ARG A 264 11.88 1.57 11.96
CA ARG A 264 12.92 1.41 12.98
C ARG A 264 13.94 2.54 12.95
N HIS A 265 14.29 3.03 11.77
CA HIS A 265 15.19 4.16 11.60
C HIS A 265 14.57 5.49 12.04
N LEU A 266 13.29 5.73 11.72
CA LEU A 266 12.58 6.92 12.21
C LEU A 266 12.50 6.91 13.74
N ALA A 267 12.24 5.75 14.34
CA ALA A 267 12.23 5.58 15.78
C ALA A 267 13.61 5.86 16.42
N SER A 268 14.72 5.40 15.81
CA SER A 268 16.07 5.70 16.31
C SER A 268 16.44 7.18 16.20
N ASN A 269 15.84 7.91 15.25
CA ASN A 269 16.06 9.34 15.04
C ASN A 269 15.06 10.23 15.80
N GLN A 270 14.24 9.66 16.70
CA GLN A 270 13.19 10.37 17.46
C GLN A 270 12.20 11.12 16.56
N GLN A 271 11.86 10.52 15.41
CA GLN A 271 10.90 11.08 14.45
C GLN A 271 9.55 10.37 14.55
N ASN A 272 8.48 11.08 14.14
CA ASN A 272 7.14 10.49 14.12
C ASN A 272 7.04 9.45 12.99
N ALA A 273 7.04 8.16 13.37
CA ALA A 273 6.91 7.01 12.47
C ALA A 273 5.46 6.53 12.29
N GLN A 274 4.49 7.17 12.94
CA GLN A 274 3.11 6.65 13.07
C GLN A 274 2.43 6.37 11.73
N ARG A 275 2.62 7.24 10.72
CA ARG A 275 2.05 6.99 9.38
C ARG A 275 2.59 5.70 8.76
N TYR A 276 3.87 5.39 8.94
CA TYR A 276 4.50 4.19 8.42
C TYR A 276 4.11 2.94 9.23
N GLU A 277 3.91 3.09 10.55
CA GLU A 277 3.38 2.05 11.41
C GLU A 277 1.97 1.63 11.02
N ILE A 278 1.07 2.60 10.79
CA ILE A 278 -0.31 2.33 10.34
C ILE A 278 -0.28 1.56 9.02
N GLU A 279 0.56 1.98 8.07
CA GLU A 279 0.69 1.34 6.77
C GLU A 279 1.25 -0.07 6.83
N PHE A 280 2.26 -0.29 7.67
CA PHE A 280 2.80 -1.63 7.94
C PHE A 280 1.71 -2.57 8.44
N TRP A 281 0.98 -2.16 9.49
CA TRP A 281 -0.10 -2.99 10.04
C TRP A 281 -1.24 -3.17 9.05
N ARG A 282 -1.55 -2.15 8.24
CA ARG A 282 -2.52 -2.27 7.16
C ARG A 282 -2.12 -3.36 6.16
N LYS A 283 -0.87 -3.41 5.69
CA LYS A 283 -0.39 -4.47 4.79
C LYS A 283 -0.42 -5.87 5.41
N VAL A 284 -0.22 -5.97 6.73
CA VAL A 284 -0.30 -7.26 7.45
C VAL A 284 -1.74 -7.73 7.62
N PHE A 285 -2.66 -6.85 8.02
CA PHE A 285 -4.06 -7.23 8.30
C PHE A 285 -4.95 -7.25 7.05
N TYR A 286 -4.60 -6.52 6.00
CA TYR A 286 -5.43 -6.43 4.82
C TYR A 286 -5.66 -7.79 4.12
N PRO A 287 -4.63 -8.65 3.89
CA PRO A 287 -4.85 -10.01 3.37
C PRO A 287 -5.78 -10.85 4.23
N LEU A 288 -5.72 -10.72 5.56
CA LEU A 288 -6.61 -11.39 6.51
C LEU A 288 -8.09 -11.04 6.28
N SER A 289 -8.37 -9.88 5.68
CA SER A 289 -9.74 -9.47 5.36
C SER A 289 -10.43 -10.46 4.42
N CYS A 290 -9.70 -11.19 3.56
CA CYS A 290 -10.27 -12.26 2.73
C CYS A 290 -10.95 -13.35 3.55
N LEU A 291 -10.42 -13.69 4.74
CA LEU A 291 -11.06 -14.65 5.64
C LEU A 291 -12.38 -14.10 6.17
N VAL A 292 -12.37 -12.84 6.64
CA VAL A 292 -13.57 -12.17 7.15
C VAL A 292 -14.66 -12.13 6.09
N MET A 293 -14.30 -11.80 4.85
CA MET A 293 -15.22 -11.78 3.71
C MET A 293 -15.82 -13.15 3.40
N LEU A 294 -15.03 -14.22 3.50
CA LEU A 294 -15.52 -15.59 3.33
C LEU A 294 -16.49 -16.01 4.44
N VAL A 295 -16.20 -15.68 5.71
CA VAL A 295 -17.11 -15.97 6.83
C VAL A 295 -18.42 -15.21 6.65
N MET A 296 -18.37 -13.94 6.21
CA MET A 296 -19.56 -13.13 5.97
C MET A 296 -20.45 -13.67 4.87
N ALA A 297 -19.87 -14.33 3.87
CA ALA A 297 -20.63 -14.94 2.79
C ALA A 297 -21.35 -16.23 3.20
N LEU A 298 -20.87 -16.94 4.24
CA LEU A 298 -21.39 -18.27 4.61
C LEU A 298 -22.87 -18.27 5.05
N PRO A 299 -23.38 -17.33 5.86
CA PRO A 299 -24.80 -17.28 6.25
C PRO A 299 -25.76 -17.25 5.06
N PHE A 300 -25.34 -16.67 3.92
CA PHE A 300 -26.15 -16.64 2.70
C PHE A 300 -26.44 -18.04 2.14
N ALA A 301 -25.63 -19.04 2.47
CA ALA A 301 -25.88 -20.43 2.07
C ALA A 301 -27.07 -21.07 2.83
N TYR A 302 -27.44 -20.52 4.00
CA TYR A 302 -28.48 -21.05 4.87
C TYR A 302 -29.84 -20.37 4.68
N LEU A 303 -29.87 -19.25 3.97
CA LEU A 303 -31.09 -18.54 3.65
C LEU A 303 -31.91 -19.32 2.59
N HIS A 304 -33.19 -19.54 2.87
CA HIS A 304 -34.12 -20.13 1.90
C HIS A 304 -34.58 -19.06 0.92
N PHE A 305 -34.15 -19.16 -0.34
CA PHE A 305 -34.48 -18.17 -1.38
C PHE A 305 -35.69 -18.61 -2.22
N ARG A 306 -36.72 -17.77 -2.30
CA ARG A 306 -37.70 -17.82 -3.40
C ARG A 306 -37.04 -17.30 -4.68
N SER A 307 -37.38 -17.88 -5.82
CA SER A 307 -36.61 -17.92 -7.08
C SER A 307 -36.28 -16.59 -7.80
N GLY A 308 -36.46 -15.42 -7.19
CA GLY A 308 -36.17 -14.10 -7.80
C GLY A 308 -35.20 -13.18 -7.06
N GLN A 309 -34.67 -13.56 -5.89
CA GLN A 309 -33.99 -12.60 -4.99
C GLN A 309 -32.44 -12.64 -5.01
N ILE A 310 -31.78 -13.43 -5.87
CA ILE A 310 -30.30 -13.52 -5.86
C ILE A 310 -29.66 -12.14 -6.05
N ALA A 311 -30.17 -11.36 -7.02
CA ALA A 311 -29.63 -10.03 -7.32
C ALA A 311 -29.65 -9.09 -6.10
N GLY A 312 -30.70 -9.15 -5.27
CA GLY A 312 -30.80 -8.35 -4.04
C GLY A 312 -29.77 -8.74 -2.98
N HIS A 313 -29.44 -10.03 -2.87
CA HIS A 313 -28.44 -10.51 -1.91
C HIS A 313 -27.02 -10.22 -2.37
N VAL A 314 -26.75 -10.37 -3.67
CA VAL A 314 -25.48 -9.91 -4.26
C VAL A 314 -25.32 -8.41 -4.06
N PHE A 315 -26.38 -7.61 -4.25
CA PHE A 315 -26.37 -6.18 -3.96
C PHE A 315 -26.10 -5.87 -2.48
N GLY A 316 -26.73 -6.60 -1.56
CA GLY A 316 -26.43 -6.50 -0.12
C GLY A 316 -24.97 -6.84 0.20
N GLY A 317 -24.40 -7.85 -0.46
CA GLY A 317 -22.99 -8.21 -0.37
C GLY A 317 -22.06 -7.10 -0.89
N VAL A 318 -22.39 -6.47 -2.02
CA VAL A 318 -21.67 -5.32 -2.55
C VAL A 318 -21.70 -4.15 -1.56
N LEU A 319 -22.88 -3.82 -1.01
CA LEU A 319 -23.02 -2.77 0.00
C LEU A 319 -22.20 -3.05 1.26
N ALA A 320 -22.18 -4.30 1.73
CA ALA A 320 -21.35 -4.71 2.87
C ALA A 320 -19.85 -4.57 2.55
N GLY A 321 -19.42 -4.98 1.34
CA GLY A 321 -18.03 -4.82 0.88
C GLY A 321 -17.61 -3.34 0.78
N ILE A 322 -18.47 -2.48 0.22
CA ILE A 322 -18.24 -1.03 0.17
C ILE A 322 -18.20 -0.43 1.57
N SER A 323 -19.12 -0.82 2.45
CA SER A 323 -19.13 -0.35 3.84
C SER A 323 -17.85 -0.74 4.58
N PHE A 324 -17.35 -1.96 4.38
CA PHE A 324 -16.05 -2.38 4.93
C PHE A 324 -14.91 -1.50 4.40
N ALA A 325 -14.84 -1.27 3.08
CA ALA A 325 -13.79 -0.45 2.48
C ALA A 325 -13.83 1.00 2.99
N LEU A 326 -15.02 1.59 3.10
CA LEU A 326 -15.20 2.93 3.67
C LEU A 326 -14.79 2.98 5.14
N LEU A 327 -15.18 1.99 5.94
CA LEU A 327 -14.81 1.93 7.35
C LEU A 327 -13.30 1.77 7.51
N ASN A 328 -12.66 0.93 6.70
CA ASN A 328 -11.21 0.77 6.70
C ASN A 328 -10.48 2.09 6.37
N ASN A 329 -10.97 2.83 5.36
CA ASN A 329 -10.43 4.15 5.03
C ASN A 329 -10.65 5.17 6.17
N LEU A 330 -11.85 5.22 6.75
CA LEU A 330 -12.16 6.13 7.85
C LEU A 330 -11.28 5.89 9.06
N PHE A 331 -11.09 4.63 9.48
CA PHE A 331 -10.21 4.30 10.60
C PHE A 331 -8.76 4.70 10.29
N SER A 332 -8.27 4.47 9.06
CA SER A 332 -6.93 4.91 8.66
C SER A 332 -6.72 6.42 8.79
N PHE A 333 -7.72 7.24 8.42
CA PHE A 333 -7.64 8.69 8.57
C PHE A 333 -7.75 9.14 10.04
N VAL A 334 -8.70 8.58 10.80
CA VAL A 334 -8.92 8.92 12.21
C VAL A 334 -7.71 8.53 13.06
N GLY A 335 -7.11 7.36 12.81
CA GLY A 335 -5.92 6.92 13.54
C GLY A 335 -4.71 7.83 13.33
N ASN A 336 -4.59 8.46 12.16
CA ASN A 336 -3.55 9.45 11.90
C ASN A 336 -3.81 10.77 12.66
N LEU A 337 -5.08 11.15 12.85
CA LEU A 337 -5.45 12.41 13.51
C LEU A 337 -5.38 12.36 15.05
N GLN A 338 -5.65 11.21 15.67
CA GLN A 338 -5.82 11.09 17.14
C GLN A 338 -4.69 10.34 17.86
N ASN A 339 -3.56 10.01 17.23
CA ASN A 339 -2.46 9.26 17.88
C ASN A 339 -2.90 7.91 18.50
N TRP A 340 -3.89 7.25 17.91
CA TRP A 340 -4.30 5.91 18.36
C TRP A 340 -3.18 4.89 18.12
N GLN A 341 -3.15 3.82 18.91
CA GLN A 341 -2.20 2.74 18.69
C GLN A 341 -2.40 2.15 17.27
N PRO A 342 -1.39 2.20 16.38
CA PRO A 342 -1.55 1.88 14.95
C PRO A 342 -2.12 0.49 14.65
N TRP A 343 -1.78 -0.50 15.46
CA TRP A 343 -2.29 -1.86 15.30
C TRP A 343 -3.80 -1.94 15.54
N LEU A 344 -4.33 -1.17 16.50
CA LEU A 344 -5.76 -1.15 16.81
C LEU A 344 -6.54 -0.47 15.69
N THR A 345 -6.02 0.64 15.16
CA THR A 345 -6.62 1.34 14.03
C THR A 345 -6.72 0.44 12.79
N ALA A 346 -5.64 -0.28 12.46
CA ALA A 346 -5.61 -1.17 11.30
C ALA A 346 -6.47 -2.44 11.49
N ALA A 347 -6.53 -3.00 12.71
CA ALA A 347 -7.28 -4.22 12.99
C ALA A 347 -8.77 -4.00 13.27
N ALA A 348 -9.18 -2.80 13.72
CA ALA A 348 -10.56 -2.53 14.14
C ALA A 348 -11.62 -2.85 13.09
N PRO A 349 -11.47 -2.47 11.80
CA PRO A 349 -12.45 -2.81 10.76
C PRO A 349 -12.63 -4.33 10.62
N ALA A 350 -11.53 -5.07 10.56
CA ALA A 350 -11.54 -6.53 10.42
C ALA A 350 -12.16 -7.21 11.65
N LEU A 351 -11.84 -6.75 12.86
CA LEU A 351 -12.40 -7.29 14.11
C LEU A 351 -13.91 -7.02 14.22
N LEU A 352 -14.35 -5.81 13.90
CA LEU A 352 -15.78 -5.45 13.91
C LEU A 352 -16.56 -6.31 12.92
N TYR A 353 -16.08 -6.42 11.68
CA TYR A 353 -16.73 -7.23 10.66
C TYR A 353 -16.71 -8.72 10.97
N SER A 354 -15.61 -9.23 11.54
CA SER A 354 -15.54 -10.62 12.02
C SER A 354 -16.56 -10.87 13.14
N ALA A 355 -16.71 -9.94 14.09
CA ALA A 355 -17.68 -10.06 15.17
C ALA A 355 -19.12 -10.04 14.63
N ILE A 356 -19.45 -9.09 13.74
CA ILE A 356 -20.78 -9.02 13.08
C ILE A 356 -21.06 -10.32 12.31
N SER A 357 -20.06 -10.82 11.57
CA SER A 357 -20.17 -12.04 10.79
C SER A 357 -20.42 -13.27 11.66
N LEU A 358 -19.68 -13.43 12.76
CA LEU A 358 -19.82 -14.57 13.67
C LEU A 358 -21.14 -14.52 14.43
N LEU A 359 -21.59 -13.32 14.84
CA LEU A 359 -22.90 -13.12 15.45
C LEU A 359 -24.03 -13.46 14.47
N GLY A 360 -23.93 -13.02 13.22
CA GLY A 360 -24.87 -13.36 12.17
C GLY A 360 -24.93 -14.87 11.90
N PHE A 361 -23.76 -15.52 11.82
CA PHE A 361 -23.67 -16.97 11.68
C PHE A 361 -24.27 -17.71 12.88
N TRP A 362 -23.94 -17.30 14.11
CA TRP A 362 -24.51 -17.89 15.31
C TRP A 362 -26.03 -17.77 15.34
N TRP A 363 -26.56 -16.59 15.05
CA TRP A 363 -28.00 -16.32 15.08
C TRP A 363 -28.76 -17.09 14.00
N MET A 364 -28.23 -17.16 12.77
CA MET A 364 -28.89 -17.84 11.66
C MET A 364 -28.73 -19.36 11.69
N VAL A 365 -27.59 -19.87 12.15
CA VAL A 365 -27.20 -21.27 11.90
C VAL A 365 -27.21 -22.14 13.15
N LEU A 366 -26.89 -21.59 14.34
CA LEU A 366 -26.84 -22.36 15.59
C LEU A 366 -28.12 -22.27 16.41
N ARG A 367 -28.99 -21.30 16.12
CA ARG A 367 -30.25 -21.09 16.85
C ARG A 367 -31.46 -21.78 16.17
N GLN A 368 -31.31 -22.28 14.96
CA GLN A 368 -32.25 -23.16 14.25
C GLN A 368 -31.75 -24.59 14.29
#